data_AF-A0A5K7ZI57-F1
#
_entry.id   AF-A0A5K7ZI57-F1
#
_cell.length_a   1.000
_cell.length_b   1.000
_cell.length_c   1.000
_cell.angle_alpha   90.00
_cell.angle_beta   90.00
_cell.angle_gamma   90.00
#
_symmetry.space_group_name_H-M   'P 1'
#
loop_
_entity.id
_entity.type
_entity.pdbx_description
1 polymer ?
#
loop_
_entity_poly.entity_id
_entity_poly.type
_entity_poly.pdbx_seq_one_letter_code
_entity_poly.pdbx_strand_id
1 'polypeptide(L)'
;MLRRVSTILKSYNGGEPPLDYRGLTQRAEVVRTVDSTLHWNNLKRYSNRQKQKTPLDGMMGTITYEGALGEFWPLIEFCEKTNVGAKTAFGLGEITVVKLN
;
A
#
# COMPACT_ATOMS: atom_id res chain seq x y z
N MET A 1 1.02 -1.38 -3.74
CA MET A 1 2.42 -0.97 -3.58
C MET A 1 3.07 -0.57 -4.91
N LEU A 2 3.32 -1.50 -5.85
CA LEU A 2 4.11 -1.24 -7.07
C LEU A 2 3.65 -0.03 -7.90
N ARG A 3 2.34 0.11 -8.15
CA ARG A 3 1.78 1.27 -8.87
C ARG A 3 2.11 2.60 -8.19
N ARG A 4 2.12 2.64 -6.85
CA ARG A 4 2.41 3.85 -6.06
C ARG A 4 3.88 4.25 -6.21
N VAL A 5 4.78 3.28 -6.10
CA VAL A 5 6.22 3.48 -6.31
C VAL A 5 6.49 4.01 -7.72
N SER A 6 5.95 3.33 -8.75
CA SER A 6 6.08 3.76 -10.15
C SER A 6 5.55 5.19 -10.37
N THR A 7 4.36 5.49 -9.85
CA THR A 7 3.74 6.82 -10.01
C THR A 7 4.59 7.92 -9.38
N ILE A 8 5.06 7.74 -8.14
CA ILE A 8 5.86 8.78 -7.46
C ILE A 8 7.19 8.97 -8.18
N LEU A 9 7.92 7.89 -8.49
CA LEU A 9 9.23 8.00 -9.10
C LEU A 9 9.16 8.55 -10.53
N LYS A 10 8.10 8.21 -11.28
CA LYS A 10 7.85 8.81 -12.59
C LYS A 10 7.58 10.31 -12.50
N SER A 11 6.87 10.77 -11.47
CA SER A 11 6.55 12.18 -11.29
C SER A 11 7.71 13.02 -10.74
N TYR A 12 8.58 12.44 -9.89
CA TYR A 12 9.54 13.21 -9.10
C TYR A 12 10.99 12.77 -9.24
N ASN A 13 11.27 11.62 -9.85
CA ASN A 13 12.61 11.03 -9.96
C ASN A 13 13.00 10.72 -11.41
N GLY A 14 12.46 11.47 -12.36
CA GLY A 14 12.88 11.44 -13.76
C GLY A 14 12.45 10.23 -14.58
N GLY A 15 11.69 9.29 -14.03
CA GLY A 15 11.21 8.14 -14.80
C GLY A 15 10.60 7.01 -13.99
N GLU A 16 9.99 6.07 -14.71
CA GLU A 16 9.49 4.83 -14.13
C GLU A 16 10.67 3.96 -13.66
N PRO A 17 10.64 3.43 -12.42
CA PRO A 17 11.75 2.64 -11.92
C PRO A 17 11.84 1.31 -12.70
N PRO A 18 13.05 0.80 -12.94
CA PRO A 18 13.28 -0.43 -13.69
C PRO A 18 12.98 -1.67 -12.82
N LEU A 19 11.74 -1.80 -12.36
CA LEU A 19 11.28 -2.93 -11.55
C LEU A 19 10.80 -4.08 -12.44
N ASP A 20 11.12 -5.31 -12.06
CA ASP A 20 10.50 -6.52 -12.60
C ASP A 20 9.09 -6.69 -12.01
N TYR A 21 8.13 -5.88 -12.49
CA TYR A 21 6.75 -5.87 -11.95
C TYR A 21 6.08 -7.25 -11.99
N ARG A 22 6.31 -7.98 -13.08
CA ARG A 22 5.70 -9.30 -13.28
C ARG A 22 6.32 -10.32 -12.32
N GLY A 23 7.63 -10.42 -12.28
CA GLY A 23 8.29 -11.38 -11.40
C GLY A 23 8.13 -11.04 -9.92
N LEU A 24 8.10 -9.76 -9.54
CA LEU A 24 7.76 -9.34 -8.17
C LEU A 24 6.37 -9.83 -7.77
N THR A 25 5.38 -9.71 -8.66
CA THR A 25 4.02 -10.18 -8.39
C THR A 25 3.98 -11.71 -8.27
N GLN A 26 4.66 -12.42 -9.17
CA GLN A 26 4.74 -13.89 -9.13
C GLN A 26 5.42 -14.42 -7.87
N ARG A 27 6.54 -13.81 -7.45
CA ARG A 27 7.25 -14.22 -6.23
C ARG A 27 6.47 -13.87 -4.95
N ALA A 28 5.61 -12.85 -5.01
CA ALA A 28 4.71 -12.55 -3.90
C ALA A 28 3.60 -13.62 -3.71
N GLU A 29 3.26 -14.41 -4.73
CA GLU A 29 2.22 -15.44 -4.63
C GLU A 29 2.58 -16.57 -3.67
N VAL A 30 3.87 -16.83 -3.45
CA VAL A 30 4.34 -17.86 -2.51
C VAL A 30 4.56 -17.32 -1.08
N VAL A 31 4.38 -16.02 -0.87
CA VAL A 31 4.40 -15.42 0.48
C VAL A 31 3.10 -15.78 1.18
N ARG A 32 3.20 -16.36 2.38
CA ARG A 32 2.04 -16.79 3.14
C ARG A 32 1.54 -15.69 4.06
N THR A 33 0.23 -15.59 4.23
CA THR A 33 -0.38 -14.86 5.33
C THR A 33 -0.48 -15.79 6.54
N VAL A 34 0.09 -15.40 7.68
CA VAL A 34 0.06 -16.20 8.91
C VAL A 34 -0.98 -15.72 9.91
N ASP A 35 -1.31 -14.43 9.89
CA ASP A 35 -2.38 -13.85 10.70
C ASP A 35 -2.97 -12.62 10.00
N SER A 36 -4.25 -12.35 10.25
CA SER A 36 -4.94 -11.19 9.68
C SER A 36 -6.13 -10.78 10.53
N THR A 37 -6.15 -9.51 10.92
CA THR A 37 -7.30 -8.82 11.54
C THR A 37 -7.92 -7.79 10.60
N LEU A 38 -7.57 -7.88 9.30
CA LEU A 38 -8.01 -6.94 8.28
C LEU A 38 -9.54 -6.96 8.15
N HIS A 39 -10.12 -5.77 8.17
CA HIS A 39 -11.54 -5.56 7.98
C HIS A 39 -11.77 -4.28 7.16
N TRP A 40 -12.93 -4.21 6.52
CA TRP A 40 -13.32 -3.03 5.77
C TRP A 40 -13.97 -1.99 6.68
N ASN A 41 -13.38 -0.80 6.76
CA ASN A 41 -13.94 0.32 7.49
C ASN A 41 -14.76 1.22 6.55
N ASN A 42 -16.07 1.29 6.78
CA ASN A 42 -17.03 2.05 5.97
C ASN A 42 -17.12 3.53 6.39
N LEU A 43 -16.06 4.30 6.14
CA LEU A 43 -16.03 5.73 6.42
C LEU A 43 -16.55 6.57 5.25
N LYS A 44 -17.28 7.65 5.55
CA LYS A 44 -17.71 8.65 4.57
C LYS A 44 -17.25 10.03 5.01
N ARG A 45 -16.80 10.85 4.06
CA ARG A 45 -16.53 12.27 4.26
C ARG A 45 -17.55 13.12 3.52
N TYR A 46 -17.84 14.32 4.02
CA TYR A 46 -18.60 15.29 3.24
C TYR A 46 -17.68 16.04 2.26
N SER A 47 -18.12 16.16 1.01
CA SER A 47 -17.43 16.92 -0.03
C SER A 47 -18.13 18.25 -0.23
N ASN A 48 -17.53 19.35 0.25
CA ASN A 48 -18.09 20.70 0.07
C ASN A 48 -18.23 21.07 -1.43
N ARG A 49 -17.28 20.65 -2.26
CA ARG A 49 -17.30 20.89 -3.71
C ARG A 49 -18.48 20.22 -4.41
N GLN A 50 -18.83 19.01 -4.00
CA GLN A 50 -19.90 18.21 -4.63
C GLN A 50 -21.21 18.24 -3.82
N LYS A 51 -21.22 18.89 -2.66
CA LYS A 51 -22.32 18.95 -1.69
C LYS A 51 -22.91 17.57 -1.36
N GLN A 52 -22.07 16.54 -1.26
CA GLN A 52 -22.50 15.17 -0.95
C GLN A 52 -21.52 14.41 -0.09
N LYS A 53 -21.98 13.35 0.58
CA LYS A 53 -21.10 12.38 1.25
C LYS A 53 -20.40 11.53 0.19
N THR A 54 -19.08 11.44 0.29
CA THR A 54 -18.22 10.64 -0.58
C THR A 54 -17.52 9.55 0.23
N PRO A 55 -17.36 8.33 -0.31
CA PRO A 55 -16.65 7.27 0.39
C PRO A 55 -15.20 7.65 0.65
N LEU A 56 -14.79 7.49 1.89
CA LEU A 56 -13.41 7.55 2.35
C LEU A 56 -13.10 6.26 3.15
N ASP A 57 -13.66 5.17 2.66
CA ASP A 57 -13.55 3.83 3.18
C ASP A 57 -12.26 3.15 2.72
N GLY A 58 -11.89 2.09 3.42
CA GLY A 58 -10.68 1.33 3.13
C GLY A 58 -10.50 0.19 4.13
N MET A 59 -9.37 -0.50 3.99
CA MET A 59 -9.00 -1.59 4.87
C MET A 59 -8.30 -1.07 6.11
N MET A 60 -8.63 -1.65 7.27
CA MET A 60 -7.99 -1.39 8.56
C MET A 60 -7.66 -2.70 9.24
N GLY A 61 -6.72 -2.66 10.20
CA GLY A 61 -6.28 -3.83 10.96
C GLY A 61 -4.82 -4.16 10.67
N THR A 62 -4.43 -5.38 11.05
CA THR A 62 -3.07 -5.91 10.89
C THR A 62 -3.07 -7.13 10.00
N ILE A 63 -1.94 -7.37 9.35
CA ILE A 63 -1.67 -8.59 8.61
C ILE A 63 -0.20 -8.95 8.79
N THR A 64 0.05 -10.24 9.03
CA THR A 64 1.41 -10.78 9.19
C THR A 64 1.68 -11.72 8.03
N TYR A 65 2.83 -11.53 7.40
CA TYR A 65 3.30 -12.36 6.29
C TYR A 65 4.56 -13.14 6.67
N GLU A 66 4.73 -14.30 6.05
CA GLU A 66 5.90 -15.18 6.21
C GLU A 66 6.40 -15.67 4.84
N GLY A 67 7.72 -15.73 4.66
CA GLY A 67 8.37 -16.23 3.46
C GLY A 67 9.60 -15.41 3.08
N ALA A 68 9.97 -15.44 1.79
CA ALA A 68 11.10 -14.68 1.25
C ALA A 68 10.74 -13.18 1.09
N LEU A 69 10.65 -12.46 2.22
CA LEU A 69 10.20 -11.06 2.24
C LEU A 69 11.27 -10.03 1.88
N GLY A 70 12.55 -10.45 1.86
CA GLY A 70 13.70 -9.55 1.73
C GLY A 70 13.66 -8.66 0.48
N GLU A 71 13.26 -9.20 -0.67
CA GLU A 71 13.19 -8.44 -1.92
C GLU A 71 12.11 -7.34 -1.92
N PHE A 72 11.06 -7.51 -1.12
CA PHE A 72 9.96 -6.56 -1.03
C PHE A 72 10.22 -5.45 -0.02
N TRP A 73 11.20 -5.64 0.88
CA TRP A 73 11.45 -4.74 1.99
C TRP A 73 11.68 -3.28 1.58
N PRO A 74 12.50 -2.97 0.56
CA PRO A 74 12.69 -1.57 0.12
C PRO A 74 11.38 -0.92 -0.37
N LEU A 75 10.50 -1.70 -1.00
CA LEU A 75 9.21 -1.22 -1.51
C LEU A 75 8.20 -1.01 -0.37
N ILE A 76 8.26 -1.87 0.65
CA ILE A 76 7.45 -1.78 1.85
C ILE A 76 7.83 -0.52 2.66
N GLU A 77 9.12 -0.31 2.92
CA GLU A 77 9.63 0.92 3.58
C GLU A 77 9.27 2.19 2.80
N PHE A 78 9.32 2.13 1.47
CA PHE A 78 8.87 3.23 0.62
C PHE A 78 7.38 3.54 0.85
N CYS A 79 6.54 2.50 0.92
CA CYS A 79 5.10 2.66 1.14
C CYS A 79 4.74 3.06 2.58
N GLU A 80 5.55 2.72 3.57
CA GLU A 80 5.41 3.26 4.94
C GLU A 80 5.57 4.79 4.96
N LYS A 81 6.52 5.33 4.19
CA LYS A 81 6.77 6.79 4.09
C LYS A 81 5.79 7.53 3.17
N THR A 82 5.14 6.82 2.25
CA THR A 82 4.38 7.46 1.14
C THR A 82 2.92 7.01 1.05
N ASN A 83 2.50 6.19 2.02
CA ASN A 83 1.24 5.45 2.07
C ASN A 83 1.06 4.50 0.87
N VAL A 84 0.16 3.54 1.01
CA VAL A 84 -0.15 2.52 0.00
C VAL A 84 -1.59 2.61 -0.50
N GLY A 85 -1.79 2.34 -1.79
CA GLY A 85 -3.14 2.28 -2.38
C GLY A 85 -3.61 3.62 -2.95
N ALA A 86 -4.92 3.87 -2.85
CA ALA A 86 -5.58 5.04 -3.44
C ALA A 86 -5.89 6.09 -2.39
N LYS A 87 -6.17 7.33 -2.84
CA LYS A 87 -6.55 8.46 -1.96
C LYS A 87 -5.51 8.78 -0.87
N THR A 88 -4.24 8.45 -1.09
CA THR A 88 -3.15 8.68 -0.12
C THR A 88 -2.95 10.15 0.23
N ALA A 89 -3.20 11.06 -0.73
CA ALA A 89 -3.20 12.51 -0.48
C ALA A 89 -4.31 12.98 0.48
N PHE A 90 -5.32 12.15 0.76
CA PHE A 90 -6.36 12.39 1.77
C PHE A 90 -6.07 11.66 3.10
N GLY A 91 -4.85 11.16 3.30
CA GLY A 91 -4.43 10.45 4.52
C GLY A 91 -4.74 8.96 4.54
N LEU A 92 -5.22 8.36 3.44
CA LEU A 92 -5.50 6.92 3.40
C LEU A 92 -4.26 6.09 3.11
N GLY A 93 -4.30 4.84 3.56
CA GLY A 93 -3.26 3.86 3.24
C GLY A 93 -1.97 4.03 4.02
N GLU A 94 -2.00 4.77 5.13
CA GLU A 94 -0.92 4.77 6.10
C GLU A 94 -0.74 3.34 6.62
N ILE A 95 0.52 2.91 6.70
CA ILE A 95 0.92 1.62 7.25
C ILE A 95 2.13 1.84 8.15
N THR A 96 2.28 0.97 9.14
CA THR A 96 3.52 0.82 9.91
C THR A 96 3.97 -0.62 9.78
N VAL A 97 5.27 -0.83 9.69
CA VAL A 97 5.86 -2.14 9.41
C VAL A 97 6.82 -2.53 10.52
N VAL A 98 6.68 -3.75 11.02
CA VAL A 98 7.54 -4.30 12.07
C VAL A 98 8.07 -5.65 11.60
N LYS A 99 9.35 -5.91 11.82
CA LYS A 99 9.93 -7.25 11.64
C LYS A 99 9.69 -8.06 12.91
N LEU A 100 9.11 -9.24 12.75
CA LEU A 100 8.98 -10.22 13.83
C LEU A 100 10.18 -11.17 13.72
N ASN A 101 10.82 -11.44 14.86
CA ASN A 101 11.97 -12.34 14.97
C ASN A 101 11.54 -13.80 15.01
#